data_AF-A0A7V3XEU2-F1
#
_entry.id   AF-A0A7V3XEU2-F1
#
_cell.length_a   1.000
_cell.length_b   1.000
_cell.length_c   1.000
_cell.angle_alpha   90.00
_cell.angle_beta   90.00
_cell.angle_gamma   90.00
#
_symmetry.space_group_name_H-M   'P 1'
#
loop_
_entity.id
_entity.type
_entity.pdbx_description
1 polymer ?
#
loop_
_entity_poly.entity_id
_entity_poly.type
_entity_poly.pdbx_seq_one_letter_code
_entity_poly.pdbx_strand_id
1 'polypeptide(L)'
;MRVQLTSCEKGFTFVEILVTMLIFSIITIAVLNLFDTSMMYLKRGQILTDRQDKARLAMGLIEHELFNAYTAWLPSSSSIAFRARAGILLQQYGDYTTIETVIYQLNGTTLQRAANTIPQSSSLSNPTTFQTVISDVRSLTFTKSGKTIKVDLSVNTPSPGKYFMPYTSLFLSRTVFVRNF
;
A
#
# COMPACT_ATOMS: atom_id res chain seq x y z
N MET A 1 -2.05 1.18 82.93
CA MET A 1 -0.72 1.64 82.46
C MET A 1 -0.80 1.80 80.95
N ARG A 2 -0.95 3.03 80.43
CA ARG A 2 -1.04 3.28 78.99
C ARG A 2 0.33 3.71 78.49
N VAL A 3 0.99 2.85 77.72
CA VAL A 3 2.23 3.16 77.02
C VAL A 3 1.86 4.01 75.80
N GLN A 4 2.14 5.31 75.86
CA GLN A 4 2.08 6.18 74.70
C GLN A 4 3.41 6.05 73.96
N LEU A 5 3.40 5.32 72.84
CA LEU A 5 4.50 5.32 71.87
C LEU A 5 4.37 6.62 71.06
N THR A 6 5.10 7.65 71.47
CA THR A 6 5.31 8.83 70.63
C THR A 6 6.25 8.43 69.49
N SER A 7 5.67 8.08 68.34
CA SER A 7 6.43 7.94 67.09
C SER A 7 7.10 9.27 66.78
N CYS A 8 8.43 9.29 66.86
CA CYS A 8 9.24 10.41 66.40
C CYS A 8 9.21 10.41 64.87
N GLU A 9 8.28 11.16 64.28
CA GLU A 9 8.22 11.36 62.84
C GLU A 9 9.37 12.29 62.42
N LYS A 10 10.43 11.73 61.82
CA LYS A 10 11.48 12.52 61.16
C LYS A 10 10.92 13.06 59.86
N GLY A 11 10.69 14.37 59.81
CA GLY A 11 10.35 15.07 58.56
C GLY A 11 11.49 14.98 57.54
N PHE A 12 11.13 15.01 56.25
CA PHE A 12 12.09 15.02 55.15
C PHE A 12 12.97 16.27 55.19
N THR A 13 14.28 16.08 54.98
CA THR A 13 15.20 17.22 54.85
C THR A 13 15.09 17.84 53.45
N PHE A 14 15.31 19.15 53.32
CA PHE A 14 15.24 19.85 52.03
C PHE A 14 16.19 19.23 50.97
N VAL A 15 17.36 18.78 51.41
CA VAL A 15 18.36 18.11 50.55
C VAL A 15 17.81 16.80 49.97
N GLU A 16 17.10 16.02 50.78
CA GLU A 16 16.50 14.75 50.36
C GLU A 16 15.40 14.95 49.31
N ILE A 17 14.62 16.04 49.42
CA ILE A 17 13.65 16.42 48.40
C ILE A 17 14.34 16.83 47.09
N LEU A 18 15.44 17.58 47.15
CA LEU A 18 16.19 17.96 45.94
C LEU A 18 16.79 16.75 45.22
N VAL A 19 17.39 15.82 45.96
CA VAL A 19 17.99 14.60 45.39
C VAL A 19 16.91 13.70 44.78
N THR A 20 15.77 13.54 45.45
CA THR A 20 14.65 12.74 44.90
C THR A 20 14.06 13.36 43.64
N MET A 21 13.90 14.69 43.59
CA MET A 21 13.50 15.40 42.37
C MET A 21 14.49 15.22 41.21
N LEU A 22 15.80 15.29 41.49
CA LEU A 22 16.84 15.07 40.49
C LEU A 22 16.76 13.66 39.91
N ILE A 23 16.70 12.63 40.77
CA ILE A 23 16.59 11.24 40.32
C ILE A 23 15.32 11.04 39.51
N PHE A 24 14.19 11.58 39.97
CA PHE A 24 12.92 11.49 39.25
C PHE A 24 12.97 12.16 37.87
N SER A 25 13.66 13.29 37.75
CA SER A 25 13.84 13.99 36.48
C SER A 25 14.63 13.16 35.47
N ILE A 26 15.73 12.51 35.90
CA ILE A 26 16.55 11.64 35.05
C ILE A 26 15.74 10.44 34.57
N ILE A 27 14.98 9.82 35.48
CA ILE A 27 14.11 8.68 35.13
C ILE A 27 13.05 9.11 34.12
N THR A 28 12.42 10.27 34.32
CA THR A 28 11.39 10.77 33.41
C THR A 28 11.96 11.04 32.03
N ILE A 29 13.14 11.65 31.92
CA ILE A 29 13.81 11.86 30.63
C ILE A 29 14.13 10.52 29.95
N ALA A 30 14.60 9.53 30.71
CA ALA A 30 14.88 8.19 30.16
C ALA A 30 13.61 7.51 29.63
N VAL A 31 12.51 7.58 30.37
CA VAL A 31 11.21 7.01 29.98
C VAL A 31 10.64 7.70 28.75
N LEU A 32 10.72 9.03 28.67
CA LEU A 32 10.25 9.79 27.51
C LEU A 32 11.00 9.42 26.23
N ASN A 33 12.33 9.30 26.28
CA ASN A 33 13.12 8.87 25.13
C ASN A 33 12.78 7.44 24.67
N LEU A 34 12.52 6.54 25.62
CA LEU A 34 12.10 5.18 25.31
C LEU A 34 10.70 5.17 24.66
N PHE A 35 9.80 6.00 25.18
CA PHE A 35 8.45 6.16 24.63
C PHE A 35 8.48 6.71 23.20
N ASP A 36 9.24 7.78 22.94
CA ASP A 36 9.38 8.37 21.60
C ASP A 36 9.95 7.36 20.60
N THR A 37 10.95 6.60 21.04
CA THR A 37 11.54 5.51 20.24
C THR A 37 10.49 4.46 19.91
N SER A 38 9.70 4.01 20.89
CA SER A 38 8.62 3.04 20.71
C SER A 38 7.55 3.55 19.73
N MET A 39 7.11 4.81 19.89
CA MET A 39 6.11 5.42 19.04
C MET A 39 6.59 5.55 17.59
N MET A 40 7.87 5.84 17.38
CA MET A 40 8.47 5.86 16.04
C MET A 40 8.43 4.47 15.38
N TYR A 41 8.76 3.39 16.13
CA TYR A 41 8.67 2.03 15.60
C TYR A 41 7.22 1.64 15.25
N LEU A 42 6.27 2.00 16.10
CA LEU A 42 4.85 1.72 15.88
C LEU A 42 4.34 2.42 14.60
N LYS A 43 4.62 3.72 14.43
CA LYS A 43 4.25 4.46 13.21
C LYS A 43 4.85 3.84 11.95
N ARG A 44 6.11 3.38 12.01
CA ARG A 44 6.76 2.70 10.88
C ARG A 44 6.10 1.37 10.54
N GLY A 45 5.75 0.58 11.55
CA GLY A 45 5.02 -0.67 11.38
C GLY A 45 3.68 -0.44 10.68
N GLN A 46 2.93 0.59 11.09
CA GLN A 46 1.67 0.96 10.45
C GLN A 46 1.85 1.36 8.98
N ILE A 47 2.86 2.18 8.66
CA ILE A 47 3.14 2.57 7.26
C ILE A 47 3.51 1.36 6.40
N LEU A 48 4.31 0.43 6.94
CA LEU A 48 4.70 -0.79 6.23
C LEU A 48 3.47 -1.66 5.92
N THR A 49 2.62 -1.89 6.92
CA THR A 49 1.40 -2.68 6.76
C THR A 49 0.45 -2.04 5.76
N ASP A 50 0.20 -0.73 5.86
CA ASP A 50 -0.66 0.00 4.90
C ASP A 50 -0.13 -0.11 3.45
N ARG A 51 1.19 -0.01 3.25
CA ARG A 51 1.80 -0.20 1.92
C ARG A 51 1.63 -1.63 1.40
N GLN A 52 1.81 -2.63 2.26
CA GLN A 52 1.62 -4.03 1.90
C GLN A 52 0.17 -4.31 1.52
N ASP A 53 -0.78 -3.78 2.28
CA ASP A 53 -2.20 -3.99 2.05
C ASP A 53 -2.67 -3.28 0.77
N LYS A 54 -2.22 -2.05 0.53
CA LYS A 54 -2.45 -1.36 -0.75
C LYS A 54 -1.86 -2.12 -1.92
N ALA A 55 -0.65 -2.67 -1.80
CA ALA A 55 -0.02 -3.44 -2.86
C ALA A 55 -0.77 -4.74 -3.15
N ARG A 56 -1.24 -5.43 -2.11
CA ARG A 56 -2.10 -6.62 -2.23
C ARG A 56 -3.43 -6.30 -2.88
N LEU A 57 -4.07 -5.20 -2.48
CA LEU A 57 -5.33 -4.74 -3.06
C LEU A 57 -5.17 -4.39 -4.54
N ALA A 58 -4.11 -3.64 -4.90
CA ALA A 58 -3.80 -3.31 -6.30
C ALA A 58 -3.57 -4.57 -7.15
N MET A 59 -2.82 -5.53 -6.63
CA MET A 59 -2.59 -6.82 -7.29
C MET A 59 -3.90 -7.62 -7.45
N GLY A 60 -4.73 -7.66 -6.42
CA GLY A 60 -6.04 -8.32 -6.47
C GLY A 60 -6.98 -7.68 -7.49
N LEU A 61 -6.96 -6.35 -7.61
CA LEU A 61 -7.73 -5.63 -8.61
C LEU A 61 -7.26 -5.97 -10.04
N ILE A 62 -5.95 -5.91 -10.30
CA ILE A 62 -5.38 -6.30 -11.60
C ILE A 62 -5.73 -7.75 -11.94
N GLU A 63 -5.57 -8.66 -10.98
CA GLU A 63 -5.88 -10.09 -11.15
C GLU A 63 -7.36 -10.30 -11.48
N HIS A 64 -8.26 -9.67 -10.73
CA HIS A 64 -9.69 -9.77 -10.94
C HIS A 64 -10.10 -9.29 -12.33
N GLU A 65 -9.57 -8.15 -12.78
CA GLU A 65 -9.90 -7.60 -14.09
C GLU A 65 -9.26 -8.39 -15.24
N LEU A 66 -8.02 -8.86 -15.08
CA LEU A 66 -7.38 -9.74 -16.07
C LEU A 66 -8.10 -11.09 -16.20
N PHE A 67 -8.63 -11.62 -15.10
CA PHE A 67 -9.42 -12.85 -15.14
C PHE A 67 -10.68 -12.68 -16.00
N ASN A 68 -11.31 -11.50 -15.96
CA ASN A 68 -12.48 -11.15 -16.75
C ASN A 68 -12.15 -10.64 -18.16
N ALA A 69 -10.86 -10.55 -18.52
CA ALA A 69 -10.44 -10.09 -19.83
C ALA A 69 -10.79 -11.11 -20.93
N TYR A 70 -11.25 -10.58 -22.07
CA TYR A 70 -11.44 -11.32 -23.30
C TYR A 70 -10.15 -11.38 -24.12
N THR A 71 -9.46 -10.24 -24.24
CA THR A 71 -8.19 -10.13 -24.95
C THR A 71 -7.26 -9.22 -24.18
N ALA A 72 -5.96 -9.52 -24.20
CA ALA A 72 -4.94 -8.71 -23.56
C ALA A 72 -3.68 -8.63 -24.43
N TRP A 73 -3.08 -7.44 -24.47
CA TRP A 73 -1.84 -7.15 -25.16
C TRP A 73 -0.93 -6.30 -24.26
N LEU A 74 0.37 -6.35 -24.54
CA LEU A 74 1.38 -5.63 -23.77
C LEU A 74 1.98 -4.54 -24.65
N PRO A 75 1.55 -3.28 -24.51
CA PRO A 75 2.21 -2.17 -25.18
C PRO A 75 3.69 -2.04 -24.77
N SER A 76 4.02 -2.42 -23.54
CA SER A 76 5.38 -2.46 -22.99
C SER A 76 5.47 -3.48 -21.85
N SER A 77 6.67 -3.69 -21.30
CA SER A 77 6.83 -4.56 -20.12
C SER A 77 6.18 -3.97 -18.86
N SER A 78 6.04 -2.64 -18.76
CA SER A 78 5.46 -1.94 -17.61
C SER A 78 4.03 -1.46 -17.85
N SER A 79 3.38 -1.92 -18.92
CA SER A 79 1.98 -1.62 -19.22
C SER A 79 1.27 -2.81 -19.83
N ILE A 80 0.01 -2.98 -19.46
CA ILE A 80 -0.89 -3.95 -20.06
C ILE A 80 -2.18 -3.27 -20.42
N ALA A 81 -2.72 -3.64 -21.57
CA ALA A 81 -4.03 -3.21 -22.00
C ALA A 81 -4.86 -4.44 -22.35
N PHE A 82 -6.13 -4.41 -21.98
CA PHE A 82 -7.03 -5.52 -22.22
C PHE A 82 -8.47 -5.05 -22.41
N ARG A 83 -9.26 -5.91 -23.04
CA ARG A 83 -10.69 -5.71 -23.21
C ARG A 83 -11.43 -6.62 -22.25
N ALA A 84 -12.30 -6.05 -21.44
CA ALA A 84 -13.23 -6.75 -20.56
C ALA A 84 -14.67 -6.50 -21.03
N ARG A 85 -15.60 -7.36 -20.62
CA ARG A 85 -17.04 -7.17 -20.91
C ARG A 85 -17.60 -6.14 -19.92
N ALA A 86 -18.05 -4.99 -20.42
CA ALA A 86 -18.61 -3.92 -19.58
C ALA A 86 -20.11 -4.10 -19.30
N GLY A 87 -20.84 -4.80 -20.19
CA GLY A 87 -22.28 -5.01 -20.10
C GLY A 87 -23.02 -4.62 -21.39
N ILE A 88 -24.33 -4.39 -21.26
CA ILE A 88 -25.21 -3.91 -22.33
C ILE A 88 -25.57 -2.46 -22.02
N LEU A 89 -25.29 -1.53 -22.93
CA LEU A 89 -25.84 -0.18 -22.84
C LEU A 89 -27.14 -0.13 -23.64
N LEU A 90 -28.21 0.30 -22.98
CA LEU A 90 -29.45 0.66 -23.64
C LEU A 90 -29.27 2.05 -24.25
N GLN A 91 -29.07 2.11 -25.56
CA GLN A 91 -29.19 3.37 -26.30
C GLN A 91 -30.59 3.44 -26.91
N GLN A 92 -31.13 4.65 -27.04
CA GLN A 92 -32.49 4.96 -27.52
C GLN A 92 -32.82 4.40 -28.93
N TYR A 93 -31.87 3.73 -29.60
CA TYR A 93 -32.01 3.17 -30.94
C TYR A 93 -31.29 1.80 -31.10
N GLY A 94 -31.29 0.95 -30.06
CA GLY A 94 -30.87 -0.46 -30.14
C GLY A 94 -29.91 -0.92 -29.03
N ASP A 95 -29.84 -2.24 -28.83
CA ASP A 95 -28.95 -2.89 -27.86
C ASP A 95 -27.54 -3.07 -28.46
N TYR A 96 -26.56 -2.40 -27.87
CA TYR A 96 -25.15 -2.61 -28.21
C TYR A 96 -24.43 -3.31 -27.07
N THR A 97 -23.69 -4.37 -27.41
CA THR A 97 -22.70 -4.94 -26.50
C THR A 97 -21.57 -3.94 -26.33
N THR A 98 -21.26 -3.61 -25.07
CA THR A 98 -20.16 -2.70 -24.75
C THR A 98 -18.94 -3.45 -24.26
N ILE A 99 -17.79 -2.93 -24.67
CA ILE A 99 -16.49 -3.45 -24.28
C ILE A 99 -15.80 -2.36 -23.47
N GLU A 100 -15.31 -2.74 -22.30
CA GLU A 100 -14.45 -1.88 -21.49
C GLU A 100 -13.01 -2.14 -21.94
N THR A 101 -12.30 -1.10 -22.36
CA THR A 101 -10.86 -1.17 -22.55
C THR A 101 -10.18 -0.65 -21.29
N VAL A 102 -9.43 -1.52 -20.61
CA VAL A 102 -8.70 -1.19 -19.39
C VAL A 102 -7.21 -1.17 -19.69
N ILE A 103 -6.52 -0.16 -19.19
CA ILE A 103 -5.07 0.00 -19.29
C ILE A 103 -4.50 0.17 -17.89
N TYR A 104 -3.50 -0.66 -17.56
CA TYR A 104 -2.61 -0.45 -16.44
C TYR A 104 -1.24 -0.02 -16.94
N GLN A 105 -0.66 0.97 -16.30
CA GLN A 105 0.69 1.41 -16.61
C GLN A 105 1.41 1.95 -15.37
N LEU A 106 2.72 1.75 -15.34
CA LEU A 106 3.58 2.44 -14.41
C LEU A 106 4.00 3.80 -15.00
N ASN A 107 3.60 4.88 -14.34
CA ASN A 107 4.01 6.24 -14.68
C ASN A 107 4.89 6.80 -13.55
N GLY A 108 6.20 6.84 -13.77
CA GLY A 108 7.19 7.12 -12.73
C GLY A 108 7.11 6.07 -11.62
N THR A 109 6.67 6.47 -10.43
CA THR A 109 6.48 5.60 -9.25
C THR A 109 5.01 5.29 -8.96
N THR A 110 4.10 5.64 -9.85
CA THR A 110 2.65 5.46 -9.64
C THR A 110 2.09 4.43 -10.60
N LEU A 111 1.43 3.40 -10.06
CA LEU A 111 0.59 2.52 -10.84
C LEU A 111 -0.71 3.26 -11.14
N GLN A 112 -1.01 3.40 -12.43
CA GLN A 112 -2.22 4.04 -12.90
C GLN A 112 -3.11 3.03 -13.63
N ARG A 113 -4.41 3.20 -13.46
CA ARG A 113 -5.47 2.48 -14.18
C ARG A 113 -6.28 3.50 -14.97
N ALA A 114 -6.57 3.19 -16.21
CA ALA A 114 -7.53 3.94 -17.02
C ALA A 114 -8.49 2.97 -17.66
N ALA A 115 -9.77 3.33 -17.74
CA ALA A 115 -10.78 2.52 -18.39
C ALA A 115 -11.68 3.39 -19.24
N ASN A 116 -12.11 2.86 -20.38
CA ASN A 116 -13.13 3.48 -21.21
C ASN A 116 -14.11 2.43 -21.72
N THR A 117 -15.39 2.72 -21.64
CA THR A 117 -16.45 1.86 -22.15
C THR A 117 -16.88 2.37 -23.51
N ILE A 118 -16.64 1.57 -24.54
CA ILE A 118 -17.02 1.90 -25.92
C ILE A 118 -17.98 0.85 -26.49
N PRO A 119 -18.87 1.24 -27.42
CA PRO A 119 -19.64 0.28 -28.20
C PRO A 119 -18.68 -0.66 -28.95
N GLN A 120 -19.00 -1.95 -29.03
CA GLN A 120 -18.15 -2.95 -29.70
C GLN A 120 -17.85 -2.62 -31.18
N SER A 121 -18.70 -1.83 -31.83
CA SER A 121 -18.54 -1.38 -33.22
C SER A 121 -17.60 -0.18 -33.40
N SER A 122 -17.16 0.45 -32.30
CA SER A 122 -16.31 1.65 -32.35
C SER A 122 -14.82 1.29 -32.48
N SER A 123 -14.06 2.12 -33.21
CA SER A 123 -12.61 2.00 -33.28
C SER A 123 -11.98 2.15 -31.89
N LEU A 124 -10.88 1.42 -31.65
CA LEU A 124 -10.18 1.42 -30.36
C LEU A 124 -9.77 2.84 -29.96
N SER A 125 -10.39 3.37 -28.89
CA SER A 125 -9.96 4.62 -28.26
C SER A 125 -9.18 4.30 -26.99
N ASN A 126 -7.96 4.82 -26.87
CA ASN A 126 -7.25 4.74 -25.59
C ASN A 126 -7.97 5.61 -24.55
N PRO A 127 -8.17 5.12 -23.33
CA PRO A 127 -8.71 5.93 -22.25
C PRO A 127 -7.78 7.12 -21.98
N THR A 128 -8.36 8.29 -21.75
CA THR A 128 -7.63 9.56 -21.56
C THR A 128 -7.44 9.94 -20.10
N THR A 129 -8.29 9.41 -19.20
CA THR A 129 -8.25 9.71 -17.77
C THR A 129 -7.63 8.56 -16.99
N PHE A 130 -6.49 8.83 -16.36
CA PHE A 130 -5.77 7.88 -15.52
C PHE A 130 -6.03 8.14 -14.04
N GLN A 131 -6.42 7.10 -13.31
CA GLN A 131 -6.56 7.09 -11.86
C GLN A 131 -5.36 6.39 -11.23
N THR A 132 -4.81 6.98 -10.17
CA THR A 132 -3.76 6.34 -9.37
C THR A 132 -4.35 5.20 -8.54
N VAL A 133 -3.80 3.99 -8.70
CA VAL A 133 -4.15 2.80 -7.92
C VAL A 133 -3.27 2.70 -6.68
N ILE A 134 -1.95 2.86 -6.87
CA ILE A 134 -0.96 2.84 -5.78
C ILE A 134 0.25 3.70 -6.17
N SER A 135 0.84 4.36 -5.19
CA SER A 135 2.08 5.13 -5.29
C SER A 135 3.27 4.36 -4.72
N ASP A 136 4.49 4.87 -4.93
CA ASP A 136 5.74 4.27 -4.46
C ASP A 136 6.05 2.87 -5.06
N VAL A 137 5.55 2.62 -6.27
CA VAL A 137 5.90 1.42 -7.04
C VAL A 137 7.31 1.58 -7.59
N ARG A 138 8.17 0.61 -7.28
CA ARG A 138 9.55 0.54 -7.75
C ARG A 138 9.63 -0.02 -9.16
N SER A 139 8.91 -1.11 -9.40
CA SER A 139 8.87 -1.77 -10.70
C SER A 139 7.54 -2.49 -10.88
N LEU A 140 7.09 -2.51 -12.12
CA LEU A 140 5.93 -3.28 -12.57
C LEU A 140 6.35 -3.99 -13.85
N THR A 141 6.14 -5.29 -13.91
CA THR A 141 6.47 -6.08 -15.09
C THR A 141 5.36 -7.06 -15.41
N PHE A 142 4.88 -6.99 -16.63
CA PHE A 142 3.94 -7.92 -17.21
C PHE A 142 4.68 -8.83 -18.18
N THR A 143 4.47 -10.14 -18.04
CA THR A 143 5.00 -11.15 -18.97
C THR A 143 3.86 -12.02 -19.46
N LYS A 144 3.70 -12.14 -20.78
CA LYS A 144 2.67 -12.99 -21.39
C LYS A 144 3.29 -14.26 -21.96
N SER A 145 2.69 -15.39 -21.62
CA SER A 145 3.02 -16.69 -22.20
C SER A 145 1.72 -17.41 -22.56
N GLY A 146 1.37 -17.40 -23.86
CA GLY A 146 0.08 -17.91 -24.34
C GLY A 146 -1.12 -17.19 -23.72
N LYS A 147 -1.95 -17.93 -22.98
CA LYS A 147 -3.13 -17.42 -22.25
C LYS A 147 -2.82 -17.00 -20.81
N THR A 148 -1.56 -17.13 -20.37
CA THR A 148 -1.13 -16.75 -19.02
C THR A 148 -0.44 -15.41 -19.04
N ILE A 149 -0.73 -14.60 -18.02
CA ILE A 149 -0.12 -13.30 -17.79
C ILE A 149 0.45 -13.30 -16.38
N LYS A 150 1.77 -13.16 -16.30
CA LYS A 150 2.49 -12.97 -15.05
C LYS A 150 2.58 -11.47 -14.77
N VAL A 151 2.26 -11.10 -13.54
CA VAL A 151 2.32 -9.75 -13.01
C VAL A 151 3.32 -9.75 -11.86
N ASP A 152 4.43 -9.04 -12.03
CA ASP A 152 5.46 -8.81 -11.03
C ASP A 152 5.39 -7.34 -10.59
N LEU A 153 5.02 -7.10 -9.33
CA LEU A 153 4.92 -5.77 -8.71
C LEU A 153 5.94 -5.66 -7.59
N SER A 154 6.76 -4.61 -7.63
CA SER A 154 7.64 -4.23 -6.54
C SER A 154 7.30 -2.86 -5.99
N VAL A 155 7.16 -2.75 -4.67
CA VAL A 155 6.82 -1.49 -3.97
C VAL A 155 7.93 -1.12 -3.02
N ASN A 156 8.26 0.16 -2.95
CA ASN A 156 9.24 0.69 -2.00
C ASN A 156 8.68 0.63 -0.58
N THR A 157 9.39 -0.03 0.32
CA THR A 157 9.09 -0.07 1.75
C THR A 157 10.16 0.66 2.55
N PRO A 158 9.78 1.36 3.62
CA PRO A 158 10.78 2.01 4.48
C PRO A 158 11.70 0.95 5.09
N SER A 159 13.02 1.16 5.00
CA SER A 159 14.02 0.23 5.54
C SER A 159 14.00 0.24 7.09
N PRO A 160 14.11 -0.94 7.73
CA PRO A 160 14.13 -1.04 9.20
C PRO A 160 15.47 -0.63 9.85
N GLY A 161 16.55 -0.42 9.08
CA GLY A 161 17.89 -0.14 9.60
C GLY A 161 18.25 1.35 9.66
N LYS A 162 18.82 1.80 10.79
CA LYS A 162 19.33 3.17 10.97
C LYS A 162 20.55 3.42 10.06
N TYR A 163 20.52 4.55 9.38
CA TYR A 163 21.60 5.16 8.60
C TYR A 163 22.03 4.34 7.36
N PHE A 164 21.79 4.90 6.16
CA PHE A 164 22.41 4.53 4.86
C PHE A 164 21.82 3.45 3.93
N MET A 165 20.58 2.95 4.11
CA MET A 165 19.94 2.14 3.05
C MET A 165 18.59 2.76 2.63
N PRO A 166 18.48 3.34 1.43
CA PRO A 166 17.25 3.95 0.95
C PRO A 166 16.33 2.84 0.46
N TYR A 167 15.33 2.50 1.27
CA TYR A 167 14.23 1.59 0.94
C TYR A 167 14.61 0.10 0.83
N THR A 168 13.78 -0.73 1.44
CA THR A 168 13.66 -2.16 1.08
C THR A 168 12.55 -2.28 0.03
N SER A 169 12.49 -3.39 -0.70
CA SER A 169 11.43 -3.61 -1.69
C SER A 169 10.60 -4.83 -1.33
N LEU A 170 9.28 -4.64 -1.28
CA LEU A 170 8.32 -5.74 -1.28
C LEU A 170 8.18 -6.23 -2.72
N PHE A 171 8.26 -7.54 -2.95
CA PHE A 171 8.05 -8.14 -4.26
C PHE A 171 6.81 -9.05 -4.22
N LEU A 172 5.87 -8.82 -5.12
CA LEU A 172 4.64 -9.59 -5.29
C LEU A 172 4.64 -10.11 -6.72
N SER A 173 4.50 -11.42 -6.89
CA SER A 173 4.41 -12.08 -8.19
C SER A 173 3.15 -12.90 -8.24
N ARG A 174 2.30 -12.70 -9.26
CA ARG A 174 1.11 -13.51 -9.52
C ARG A 174 1.03 -13.90 -10.99
N THR A 175 0.48 -15.08 -11.24
CA THR A 175 0.21 -15.58 -12.60
C THR A 175 -1.28 -15.76 -12.76
N VAL A 176 -1.86 -15.10 -13.76
CA VAL A 176 -3.30 -15.13 -14.04
C VAL A 176 -3.54 -15.84 -15.35
N PHE A 177 -4.53 -16.75 -15.36
CA PHE A 177 -5.01 -17.40 -16.57
C PHE A 177 -6.18 -16.60 -17.14
N VAL A 178 -6.07 -16.19 -18.40
CA VAL A 178 -7.13 -15.43 -19.08
C VAL A 178 -8.04 -16.41 -19.81
N ARG A 179 -9.30 -16.48 -19.37
CA ARG A 179 -10.24 -17.57 -19.71
C ARG A 179 -10.62 -17.63 -21.19
N ASN A 180 -10.67 -16.48 -21.86
CA ASN A 180 -11.36 -16.33 -23.15
C ASN A 180 -10.45 -16.01 -24.34
N PHE A 181 -9.14 -16.25 -24.24
CA PHE A 181 -8.25 -16.23 -25.40
C PHE A 181 -8.53 -17.38 -26.37
#